data_AF-A0A2G8RKY4-F1
#
_entry.id   AF-A0A2G8RKY4-F1
#
_cell.length_a   1.000
_cell.length_b   1.000
_cell.length_c   1.000
_cell.angle_alpha   90.00
_cell.angle_beta   90.00
_cell.angle_gamma   90.00
#
_symmetry.space_group_name_H-M   'P 1'
#
loop_
_entity.id
_entity.type
_entity.pdbx_description
1 polymer ?
#
loop_
_entity_poly.entity_id
_entity_poly.type
_entity_poly.pdbx_seq_one_letter_code
_entity_poly.pdbx_strand_id
1 'polypeptide(L)'
;MPWLYLKGIFTGDFSEALAALLGADAPGLSATTITRLKADWWDDYNRWSKRDLSARRYVYFWADGVYFTPRMDEDRQCMLVIIGADEWGNKDVLGLIDGFRESTQSWRELLWDLKRRGLEAAPELAVGYGAMGFWAALHEVYGKTRVQRCWVHKTANVLNALPRSVQPKAKAHLKDIWMAETKAEANAAFDFFIEA
;
A
#
# COMPACT_ATOMS: atom_id res chain seq x y z
N MET A 1 17.09 -4.87 -18.43
CA MET A 1 17.31 -3.45 -18.81
C MET A 1 16.27 -2.50 -18.21
N PRO A 2 14.94 -2.72 -18.29
CA PRO A 2 14.01 -1.85 -17.58
C PRO A 2 13.93 -2.18 -16.06
N TRP A 3 14.59 -3.26 -15.62
CA TRP A 3 14.87 -3.56 -14.21
C TRP A 3 15.56 -2.40 -13.43
N LEU A 4 16.45 -1.63 -14.07
CA LEU A 4 17.08 -0.47 -13.41
C LEU A 4 16.04 0.58 -13.03
N TYR A 5 15.04 0.80 -13.90
CA TYR A 5 13.89 1.64 -13.60
C TYR A 5 13.07 1.10 -12.42
N LEU A 6 12.78 -0.22 -12.40
CA LEU A 6 12.05 -0.87 -11.31
C LEU A 6 12.82 -0.80 -9.98
N LYS A 7 14.15 -0.73 -10.04
CA LYS A 7 15.01 -0.50 -8.87
C LYS A 7 15.11 0.96 -8.45
N GLY A 8 14.39 1.85 -9.13
CA GLY A 8 14.29 3.26 -8.78
C GLY A 8 15.36 4.16 -9.40
N ILE A 9 16.16 3.67 -10.35
CA ILE A 9 17.12 4.51 -11.07
C ILE A 9 16.36 5.47 -11.98
N PHE A 10 16.70 6.75 -11.92
CA PHE A 10 16.12 7.76 -12.79
C PHE A 10 16.57 7.53 -14.23
N THR A 11 15.69 7.79 -15.21
CA THR A 11 15.99 7.52 -16.62
C THR A 11 17.20 8.30 -17.14
N GLY A 12 17.49 9.47 -16.56
CA GLY A 12 18.69 10.26 -16.87
C GLY A 12 20.00 9.60 -16.43
N ASP A 13 19.94 8.72 -15.42
CA ASP A 13 21.13 8.08 -14.83
C ASP A 13 21.41 6.70 -15.45
N PHE A 14 20.63 6.31 -16.47
CA PHE A 14 20.78 4.99 -17.10
C PHE A 14 22.12 4.84 -17.81
N SER A 15 22.61 5.90 -18.45
CA SER A 15 23.91 5.86 -19.14
C SER A 15 25.05 5.61 -18.15
N GLU A 16 25.02 6.25 -16.98
CA GLU A 16 26.02 6.03 -15.93
C GLU A 16 25.93 4.60 -15.37
N ALA A 17 24.71 4.14 -15.04
CA ALA A 17 24.50 2.79 -14.54
C ALA A 17 24.93 1.71 -15.55
N LEU A 18 24.66 1.91 -16.84
CA LEU A 18 25.06 0.98 -17.90
C LEU A 18 26.57 1.00 -18.13
N ALA A 19 27.21 2.16 -18.09
CA ALA A 19 28.67 2.27 -18.21
C ALA A 19 29.38 1.53 -17.06
N ALA A 20 28.86 1.64 -15.84
CA ALA A 20 29.40 0.92 -14.68
C ALA A 20 29.24 -0.61 -14.76
N LEU A 21 28.16 -1.10 -15.39
CA LEU A 21 27.87 -2.53 -15.49
C LEU A 21 28.46 -3.21 -16.73
N LEU A 22 28.53 -2.50 -17.85
CA LEU A 22 28.84 -3.06 -19.17
C LEU A 22 30.14 -2.49 -19.77
N GLY A 23 30.78 -1.53 -19.10
CA GLY A 23 32.02 -0.87 -19.54
C GLY A 23 31.77 0.55 -20.06
N ALA A 24 32.82 1.37 -20.10
CA ALA A 24 32.74 2.80 -20.42
C ALA A 24 32.16 3.10 -21.81
N ASP A 25 32.31 2.17 -22.75
CA ASP A 25 31.80 2.28 -24.13
C ASP A 25 30.37 1.76 -24.31
N ALA A 26 29.69 1.38 -23.21
CA ALA A 26 28.34 0.87 -23.27
C ALA A 26 27.39 1.93 -23.86
N PRO A 27 26.69 1.64 -24.97
CA PRO A 27 25.73 2.58 -25.53
C PRO A 27 24.61 2.79 -24.52
N GLY A 28 24.41 4.05 -24.11
CA GLY A 28 23.28 4.43 -23.26
C GLY A 28 21.93 4.14 -23.94
N LEU A 29 20.84 4.29 -23.19
CA LEU A 29 19.49 4.12 -23.74
C LEU A 29 18.90 5.47 -24.14
N SER A 30 18.52 5.60 -25.41
CA SER A 30 17.77 6.78 -25.86
C SER A 30 16.40 6.85 -25.17
N ALA A 31 15.87 8.07 -25.00
CA ALA A 31 14.54 8.30 -24.42
C ALA A 31 13.43 7.53 -25.17
N THR A 32 13.55 7.42 -26.50
CA THR A 32 12.64 6.64 -27.34
C THR A 32 12.69 5.14 -27.01
N THR A 33 13.89 4.58 -26.81
CA THR A 33 14.04 3.17 -26.42
C THR A 33 13.47 2.93 -25.03
N ILE A 34 13.71 3.83 -24.07
CA ILE A 34 13.14 3.73 -22.72
C ILE A 34 11.61 3.79 -22.77
N THR A 35 11.03 4.68 -23.57
CA THR A 35 9.58 4.82 -23.72
C THR A 35 8.97 3.54 -24.31
N ARG A 36 9.58 2.99 -25.36
CA ARG A 36 9.13 1.73 -25.96
C ARG A 36 9.21 0.56 -24.97
N LEU A 37 10.29 0.46 -24.20
CA LEU A 37 10.44 -0.58 -23.17
C LEU A 37 9.38 -0.48 -22.05
N LYS A 38 8.82 0.71 -21.81
CA LYS A 38 7.71 0.92 -20.87
C LYS A 38 6.35 0.60 -21.46
N ALA A 39 6.21 0.56 -22.80
CA ALA A 39 4.93 0.26 -23.44
C ALA A 39 4.44 -1.15 -23.10
N ASP A 40 5.35 -2.14 -23.13
CA ASP A 40 5.04 -3.53 -22.76
C ASP A 40 4.53 -3.63 -21.31
N TRP A 41 5.04 -2.79 -20.41
CA TRP A 41 4.58 -2.74 -19.03
C TRP A 41 3.20 -2.13 -18.85
N TRP A 42 2.80 -1.23 -19.74
CA TRP A 42 1.41 -0.75 -19.76
C TRP A 42 0.46 -1.87 -20.14
N ASP A 43 0.85 -2.74 -21.07
CA ASP A 43 0.05 -3.91 -21.41
C ASP A 43 0.00 -4.92 -20.26
N ASP A 44 1.11 -5.16 -19.58
CA ASP A 44 1.14 -5.98 -18.35
C ASP A 44 0.23 -5.41 -17.26
N TYR A 45 0.32 -4.10 -17.02
CA TYR A 45 -0.52 -3.41 -16.05
C TYR A 45 -2.00 -3.50 -16.43
N ASN A 46 -2.35 -3.29 -17.70
CA ASN A 46 -3.72 -3.38 -18.19
C ASN A 46 -4.30 -4.80 -18.06
N ARG A 47 -3.48 -5.83 -18.30
CA ARG A 47 -3.88 -7.22 -18.06
C ARG A 47 -4.06 -7.49 -16.58
N TRP A 48 -3.11 -7.06 -15.76
CA TRP A 48 -3.14 -7.27 -14.31
C TRP A 48 -4.31 -6.54 -13.64
N SER A 49 -4.58 -5.29 -14.01
CA SER A 49 -5.66 -4.47 -13.42
C SER A 49 -7.06 -4.97 -13.76
N LYS A 50 -7.19 -5.79 -14.82
CA LYS A 50 -8.45 -6.41 -15.27
C LYS A 50 -8.51 -7.91 -15.02
N ARG A 51 -7.48 -8.51 -14.40
CA ARG A 51 -7.43 -9.96 -14.21
C ARG A 51 -8.59 -10.44 -13.33
N ASP A 52 -9.05 -11.65 -13.61
CA ASP A 52 -10.02 -12.36 -12.80
C ASP A 52 -9.46 -12.66 -11.39
N LEU A 53 -10.26 -12.38 -10.38
CA LEU A 53 -9.98 -12.60 -8.96
C LEU A 53 -10.84 -13.72 -8.37
N SER A 54 -11.75 -14.32 -9.13
CA SER A 54 -12.69 -15.35 -8.67
C SER A 54 -12.01 -16.64 -8.21
N ALA A 55 -10.78 -16.91 -8.66
CA ALA A 55 -10.05 -18.13 -8.37
C ALA A 55 -9.59 -18.27 -6.91
N ARG A 56 -9.64 -17.19 -6.11
CA ARG A 56 -9.16 -17.21 -4.71
C ARG A 56 -10.11 -16.46 -3.80
N ARG A 57 -10.27 -16.97 -2.58
CA ARG A 57 -10.96 -16.27 -1.50
C ARG A 57 -9.96 -15.49 -0.66
N TYR A 58 -10.11 -14.17 -0.65
CA TYR A 58 -9.29 -13.27 0.16
C TYR A 58 -9.98 -12.99 1.50
N VAL A 59 -9.31 -13.33 2.60
CA VAL A 59 -9.88 -13.24 3.95
C VAL A 59 -9.43 -11.98 4.70
N TYR A 60 -8.27 -11.42 4.34
CA TYR A 60 -7.75 -10.17 4.92
C TYR A 60 -7.46 -9.14 3.85
N PHE A 61 -7.89 -7.90 4.06
CA PHE A 61 -7.50 -6.74 3.26
C PHE A 61 -6.62 -5.80 4.06
N TRP A 62 -5.61 -5.22 3.41
CA TRP A 62 -4.88 -4.04 3.88
C TRP A 62 -5.04 -2.92 2.85
N ALA A 63 -5.66 -1.82 3.27
CA ALA A 63 -5.88 -0.65 2.45
C ALA A 63 -4.93 0.50 2.87
N ASP A 64 -4.30 1.13 1.89
CA ASP A 64 -3.39 2.25 2.13
C ASP A 64 -3.47 3.32 1.03
N GLY A 65 -3.23 4.57 1.43
CA GLY A 65 -3.13 5.73 0.55
C GLY A 65 -1.68 6.21 0.47
N VAL A 66 -1.03 5.96 -0.67
CA VAL A 66 0.38 6.33 -0.89
C VAL A 66 0.45 7.69 -1.56
N TYR A 67 0.94 8.69 -0.84
CA TYR A 67 1.09 10.05 -1.35
C TYR A 67 2.45 10.22 -2.03
N PHE A 68 2.43 10.83 -3.22
CA PHE A 68 3.62 11.25 -3.93
C PHE A 68 3.42 12.65 -4.50
N THR A 69 4.52 13.35 -4.75
CA THR A 69 4.53 14.69 -5.33
C THR A 69 5.07 14.57 -6.75
N PRO A 70 4.22 14.50 -7.78
CA PRO A 70 4.67 14.54 -9.17
C PRO A 70 5.31 15.91 -9.45
N ARG A 71 6.33 15.95 -10.31
CA ARG A 71 7.05 17.20 -10.63
C ARG A 71 6.19 18.27 -11.35
N MET A 72 5.00 17.93 -11.85
CA MET A 72 4.19 18.79 -12.71
C MET A 72 2.75 19.02 -12.24
N ASP A 73 2.38 18.55 -11.04
CA ASP A 73 1.05 18.78 -10.47
C ASP A 73 1.18 19.59 -9.17
N GLU A 74 0.33 20.60 -9.00
CA GLU A 74 0.26 21.39 -7.75
C GLU A 74 -0.40 20.60 -6.61
N ASP A 75 -1.20 19.58 -6.94
CA ASP A 75 -1.87 18.71 -5.98
C ASP A 75 -1.08 17.42 -5.68
N ARG A 76 -0.99 17.05 -4.40
CA ARG A 76 -0.44 15.75 -4.00
C ARG A 76 -1.32 14.63 -4.56
N GLN A 77 -0.78 13.84 -5.48
CA GLN A 77 -1.44 12.63 -5.96
C GLN A 77 -1.38 11.54 -4.88
N CYS A 78 -2.47 10.81 -4.71
CA CYS A 78 -2.61 9.72 -3.77
C CYS A 78 -2.95 8.45 -4.54
N MET A 79 -2.11 7.43 -4.49
CA MET A 79 -2.47 6.10 -5.01
C MET A 79 -3.14 5.29 -3.91
N LEU A 80 -4.30 4.73 -4.23
CA LEU A 80 -5.02 3.84 -3.33
C LEU A 80 -4.62 2.40 -3.65
N VAL A 81 -4.17 1.66 -2.64
CA VAL A 81 -3.72 0.28 -2.78
C VAL A 81 -4.55 -0.62 -1.87
N ILE A 82 -4.98 -1.76 -2.38
CA ILE A 82 -5.51 -2.87 -1.58
C ILE A 82 -4.61 -4.09 -1.76
N ILE A 83 -4.05 -4.59 -0.66
CA ILE A 83 -3.36 -5.88 -0.60
C ILE A 83 -4.31 -6.88 0.06
N GLY A 84 -4.47 -8.05 -0.55
CA GLY A 84 -5.23 -9.17 0.00
C GLY A 84 -4.32 -10.26 0.51
N ALA A 85 -4.75 -10.98 1.55
CA ALA A 85 -4.24 -12.32 1.84
C ALA A 85 -5.36 -13.35 1.66
N ASP A 86 -5.05 -14.42 0.94
CA ASP A 86 -5.95 -15.55 0.77
C ASP A 86 -5.99 -16.45 2.00
N GLU A 87 -6.88 -17.43 2.00
CA GLU A 87 -7.07 -18.37 3.12
C GLU A 87 -5.87 -19.29 3.40
N TRP A 88 -4.88 -19.32 2.49
CA TRP A 88 -3.61 -20.02 2.68
C TRP A 88 -2.49 -19.08 3.13
N GLY A 89 -2.79 -17.79 3.31
CA GLY A 89 -1.83 -16.78 3.74
C GLY A 89 -0.98 -16.18 2.61
N ASN A 90 -1.27 -16.49 1.34
CA ASN A 90 -0.56 -15.86 0.23
C ASN A 90 -1.06 -14.43 0.03
N LYS A 91 -0.13 -13.49 -0.10
CA LYS A 91 -0.44 -12.08 -0.32
C LYS A 91 -0.41 -11.71 -1.79
N ASP A 92 -1.35 -10.89 -2.22
CA ASP A 92 -1.41 -10.34 -3.57
C ASP A 92 -1.88 -8.88 -3.53
N VAL A 93 -1.38 -8.04 -4.44
CA VAL A 93 -1.91 -6.70 -4.63
C VAL A 93 -3.19 -6.83 -5.44
N LEU A 94 -4.35 -6.53 -4.86
CA LEU A 94 -5.64 -6.76 -5.52
C LEU A 94 -5.98 -5.64 -6.49
N GLY A 95 -5.68 -4.41 -6.11
CA GLY A 95 -5.98 -3.25 -6.92
C GLY A 95 -5.15 -2.03 -6.53
N LEU A 96 -4.96 -1.19 -7.53
CA LEU A 96 -4.21 0.06 -7.48
C LEU A 96 -4.95 1.06 -8.38
N ILE A 97 -5.33 2.22 -7.85
CA ILE A 97 -5.86 3.32 -8.65
C ILE A 97 -5.27 4.64 -8.19
N ASP A 98 -5.22 5.60 -9.11
CA ASP A 98 -5.05 7.00 -8.77
C ASP A 98 -6.31 7.47 -8.04
N GLY A 99 -6.15 7.90 -6.80
CA GLY A 99 -7.22 8.38 -5.95
C GLY A 99 -7.15 9.88 -5.74
N PHE A 100 -8.33 10.50 -5.60
CA PHE A 100 -8.42 11.87 -5.13
C PHE A 100 -8.51 11.89 -3.60
N ARG A 101 -7.39 12.18 -2.94
CA ARG A 101 -7.30 12.45 -1.48
C ARG A 101 -8.02 11.42 -0.58
N GLU A 102 -7.91 10.12 -0.91
CA GLU A 102 -8.57 9.03 -0.17
C GLU A 102 -10.10 9.20 0.02
N SER A 103 -10.77 9.84 -0.93
CA SER A 103 -12.22 10.06 -0.86
C SER A 103 -13.01 8.74 -0.82
N THR A 104 -14.20 8.76 -0.20
CA THR A 104 -15.13 7.62 -0.20
C THR A 104 -15.45 7.15 -1.62
N GLN A 105 -15.61 8.10 -2.55
CA GLN A 105 -15.89 7.83 -3.96
C GLN A 105 -14.76 6.98 -4.59
N SER A 106 -13.51 7.41 -4.47
CA SER A 106 -12.35 6.69 -5.03
C SER A 106 -12.21 5.30 -4.42
N TRP A 107 -12.37 5.15 -3.11
CA TRP A 107 -12.34 3.84 -2.46
C TRP A 107 -13.47 2.93 -2.92
N ARG A 108 -14.68 3.47 -3.12
CA ARG A 108 -15.84 2.72 -3.62
C ARG A 108 -15.60 2.23 -5.04
N GLU A 109 -15.04 3.07 -5.90
CA GLU A 109 -14.68 2.70 -7.27
C GLU A 109 -13.70 1.54 -7.29
N LEU A 110 -12.64 1.60 -6.47
CA LEU A 110 -11.69 0.49 -6.34
C LEU A 110 -12.37 -0.80 -5.85
N LEU A 111 -13.15 -0.72 -4.76
CA LEU A 111 -13.81 -1.89 -4.18
C LEU A 111 -14.84 -2.52 -5.14
N TRP A 112 -15.58 -1.69 -5.89
CA TRP A 112 -16.50 -2.18 -6.93
C TRP A 112 -15.78 -2.79 -8.12
N ASP A 113 -14.64 -2.25 -8.54
CA ASP A 113 -13.80 -2.87 -9.57
C ASP A 113 -13.35 -4.27 -9.13
N LEU A 114 -12.83 -4.42 -7.91
CA LEU A 114 -12.45 -5.72 -7.37
C LEU A 114 -13.62 -6.72 -7.37
N LYS A 115 -14.81 -6.26 -6.98
CA LYS A 115 -16.02 -7.09 -6.98
C LYS A 115 -16.39 -7.54 -8.40
N ARG A 116 -16.42 -6.61 -9.36
CA ARG A 116 -16.69 -6.89 -10.78
C ARG A 116 -15.69 -7.86 -11.39
N ARG A 117 -14.45 -7.87 -10.90
CA ARG A 117 -13.39 -8.81 -11.30
C ARG A 117 -13.52 -10.19 -10.63
N GLY A 118 -14.60 -10.46 -9.89
CA GLY A 118 -14.89 -11.78 -9.33
C GLY A 118 -14.63 -11.92 -7.83
N LEU A 119 -14.21 -10.85 -7.14
CA LEU A 119 -14.02 -10.87 -5.69
C LEU A 119 -15.37 -10.63 -4.98
N GLU A 120 -16.30 -11.57 -5.12
CA GLU A 120 -17.67 -11.42 -4.59
C GLU A 120 -17.74 -11.56 -3.06
N ALA A 121 -16.90 -12.45 -2.50
CA ALA A 121 -16.86 -12.69 -1.07
C ALA A 121 -16.17 -11.53 -0.34
N ALA A 122 -16.85 -10.98 0.66
CA ALA A 122 -16.28 -9.98 1.55
C ALA A 122 -15.07 -10.56 2.32
N PRO A 123 -14.01 -9.77 2.56
CA PRO A 123 -12.97 -10.18 3.50
C PRO A 123 -13.54 -10.24 4.91
N GLU A 124 -13.01 -11.14 5.73
CA GLU A 124 -13.39 -11.28 7.14
C GLU A 124 -12.92 -10.06 7.95
N LEU A 125 -11.75 -9.53 7.61
CA LEU A 125 -11.15 -8.36 8.26
C LEU A 125 -10.49 -7.43 7.23
N ALA A 126 -10.87 -6.16 7.25
CA ALA A 126 -10.16 -5.09 6.57
C ALA A 126 -9.34 -4.26 7.57
N VAL A 127 -8.08 -4.04 7.21
CA VAL A 127 -7.10 -3.29 7.98
C VAL A 127 -6.75 -2.05 7.17
N GLY A 128 -6.75 -0.88 7.80
CA GLY A 128 -6.47 0.35 7.08
C GLY A 128 -5.94 1.45 7.97
N TYR A 129 -5.51 2.53 7.33
CA TYR A 129 -5.52 3.83 8.00
C TYR A 129 -6.98 4.22 8.33
N GLY A 130 -7.24 5.36 8.95
CA GLY A 130 -8.63 5.80 9.09
C GLY A 130 -8.73 7.31 9.05
N ALA A 131 -8.74 7.92 7.87
CA ALA A 131 -9.10 7.31 6.59
C ALA A 131 -10.61 7.06 6.53
N MET A 132 -11.46 8.05 6.86
CA MET A 132 -12.93 7.88 6.90
C MET A 132 -13.51 7.42 5.56
N GLY A 133 -12.89 7.80 4.44
CA GLY A 133 -13.36 7.45 3.10
C GLY A 133 -13.35 5.94 2.84
N PHE A 134 -12.27 5.24 3.21
CA PHE A 134 -12.18 3.80 3.04
C PHE A 134 -13.24 3.06 3.85
N TRP A 135 -13.44 3.43 5.11
CA TRP A 135 -14.40 2.76 5.99
C TRP A 135 -15.84 2.93 5.51
N ALA A 136 -16.21 4.13 5.05
CA ALA A 136 -17.52 4.39 4.47
C ALA A 136 -17.74 3.54 3.21
N ALA A 137 -16.77 3.53 2.29
CA ALA A 137 -16.86 2.74 1.05
C ALA A 137 -16.91 1.23 1.33
N LEU A 138 -16.10 0.74 2.27
CA LEU A 138 -16.08 -0.66 2.67
C LEU A 138 -17.43 -1.10 3.24
N HIS A 139 -18.05 -0.28 4.08
CA HIS A 139 -19.37 -0.59 4.64
C HIS A 139 -20.46 -0.68 3.55
N GLU A 140 -20.37 0.18 2.53
CA GLU A 140 -21.31 0.15 1.39
C GLU A 140 -21.12 -1.08 0.49
N VAL A 141 -19.88 -1.51 0.23
CA VAL A 141 -19.58 -2.62 -0.69
C VAL A 141 -19.60 -3.98 0.02
N TYR A 142 -19.04 -4.06 1.22
CA TYR A 142 -18.82 -5.26 2.04
C TYR A 142 -19.26 -5.04 3.50
N GLY A 143 -20.53 -4.67 3.73
CA GLY A 143 -21.04 -4.23 5.04
C GLY A 143 -20.91 -5.20 6.22
N LYS A 144 -20.56 -6.46 6.00
CA LYS A 144 -20.30 -7.45 7.07
C LYS A 144 -18.83 -7.56 7.47
N THR A 145 -17.91 -6.95 6.72
CA THR A 145 -16.48 -7.01 6.97
C THR A 145 -16.13 -6.32 8.29
N ARG A 146 -15.37 -7.00 9.14
CA ARG A 146 -14.83 -6.40 10.36
C ARG A 146 -13.74 -5.39 10.00
N VAL A 147 -13.61 -4.35 10.80
CA VAL A 147 -12.64 -3.28 10.57
C VAL A 147 -11.61 -3.23 11.70
N GLN A 148 -10.35 -2.97 11.34
CA GLN A 148 -9.26 -2.76 12.28
C GLN A 148 -8.33 -1.66 11.80
N ARG A 149 -7.84 -0.83 12.73
CA ARG A 149 -6.78 0.14 12.43
C ARG A 149 -5.43 -0.57 12.30
N CYS A 150 -4.68 -0.24 11.27
CA CYS A 150 -3.33 -0.74 11.06
C CYS A 150 -2.41 -0.32 12.22
N TRP A 151 -1.77 -1.28 12.89
CA TRP A 151 -0.84 -1.00 13.98
C TRP A 151 0.38 -0.21 13.51
N VAL A 152 0.91 -0.48 12.31
CA VAL A 152 2.05 0.27 11.74
C VAL A 152 1.72 1.77 11.67
N HIS A 153 0.57 2.11 11.07
CA HIS A 153 0.13 3.50 10.97
C HIS A 153 -0.23 4.11 12.33
N LYS A 154 -0.88 3.34 13.22
CA LYS A 154 -1.21 3.83 14.56
C LYS A 154 0.04 4.13 15.37
N THR A 155 1.04 3.25 15.33
CA THR A 155 2.35 3.46 15.96
C THR A 155 3.03 4.69 15.37
N ALA A 156 3.09 4.83 14.04
CA ALA A 156 3.68 6.01 13.40
C ALA A 156 2.99 7.31 13.85
N ASN A 157 1.65 7.34 13.91
CA ASN A 157 0.89 8.49 14.38
C ASN A 157 1.23 8.88 15.82
N VAL A 158 1.36 7.90 16.72
CA VAL A 158 1.75 8.16 18.12
C VAL A 158 3.18 8.69 18.18
N LEU A 159 4.12 8.04 17.49
CA LEU A 159 5.53 8.45 17.50
C LEU A 159 5.74 9.86 16.93
N ASN A 160 4.96 10.26 15.92
CA ASN A 160 5.02 11.61 15.33
C ASN A 160 4.61 12.72 16.31
N ALA A 161 3.87 12.39 17.37
CA ALA A 161 3.52 13.33 18.43
C ALA A 161 4.58 13.41 19.55
N LEU A 162 5.63 12.57 19.49
CA LEU A 162 6.64 12.45 20.53
C LEU A 162 8.02 12.98 20.06
N PRO A 163 8.84 13.53 20.98
CA PRO A 163 10.23 13.89 20.69
C PRO A 163 11.03 12.69 20.14
N ARG A 164 11.87 12.92 19.14
CA ARG A 164 12.68 11.86 18.50
C ARG A 164 13.52 11.05 19.49
N SER A 165 14.00 11.69 20.56
CA SER A 165 14.82 11.04 21.60
C SER A 165 14.10 9.92 22.35
N VAL A 166 12.77 10.01 22.51
CA VAL A 166 11.98 9.02 23.25
C VAL A 166 11.29 7.99 22.35
N GLN A 167 11.24 8.24 21.03
CA GLN A 167 10.55 7.37 20.08
C GLN A 167 11.01 5.90 20.10
N PRO A 168 12.32 5.56 20.25
CA PRO A 168 12.73 4.15 20.33
C PRO A 168 12.09 3.39 21.50
N LYS A 169 12.07 3.99 22.69
CA LYS A 169 11.45 3.41 23.89
C LYS A 169 9.93 3.33 23.74
N ALA A 170 9.31 4.43 23.28
CA ALA A 170 7.87 4.47 23.02
C ALA A 170 7.42 3.40 22.01
N LYS A 171 8.20 3.17 20.96
CA LYS A 171 7.91 2.14 19.96
C LYS A 171 7.95 0.73 20.54
N ALA A 172 8.88 0.47 21.47
CA ALA A 172 8.96 -0.81 22.17
C ALA A 172 7.71 -1.04 23.05
N HIS A 173 7.34 -0.06 23.88
CA HIS A 173 6.14 -0.16 24.71
C HIS A 173 4.85 -0.29 23.87
N LEU A 174 4.73 0.44 22.77
CA LEU A 174 3.61 0.29 21.83
C LEU A 174 3.55 -1.12 21.24
N LYS A 175 4.69 -1.77 21.03
CA LYS A 175 4.77 -3.17 20.57
C LYS A 175 4.25 -4.13 21.62
N ASP A 176 4.59 -3.91 22.89
CA ASP A 176 4.13 -4.76 23.99
C ASP A 176 2.61 -4.80 24.07
N ILE A 177 1.92 -3.69 23.75
CA ILE A 177 0.45 -3.63 23.70
C ILE A 177 -0.15 -4.62 22.68
N TRP A 178 0.28 -4.58 21.41
CA TRP A 178 -0.33 -5.42 20.37
C TRP A 178 0.28 -6.82 20.26
N MET A 179 1.38 -7.09 20.98
CA MET A 179 1.95 -8.42 21.15
C MET A 179 1.44 -9.16 22.39
N ALA A 180 0.71 -8.50 23.29
CA ALA A 180 0.15 -9.13 24.48
C ALA A 180 -0.79 -10.30 24.11
N GLU A 181 -0.70 -11.39 24.88
CA GLU A 181 -1.47 -12.62 24.61
C GLU A 181 -2.97 -12.42 24.87
N THR A 182 -3.29 -11.60 25.86
CA THR A 182 -4.67 -11.32 26.25
C THR A 182 -5.01 -9.84 26.18
N LYS A 183 -6.30 -9.54 26.05
CA LYS A 183 -6.81 -8.17 26.11
C LYS A 183 -6.52 -7.48 27.45
N ALA A 184 -6.52 -8.25 28.55
CA ALA A 184 -6.21 -7.71 29.88
C ALA A 184 -4.76 -7.25 29.97
N GLU A 185 -3.82 -8.05 29.49
CA GLU A 185 -2.40 -7.69 29.42
C GLU A 185 -2.15 -6.55 28.44
N ALA A 186 -2.84 -6.54 27.28
CA ALA A 186 -2.76 -5.43 26.33
C ALA A 186 -3.17 -4.09 26.96
N ASN A 187 -4.24 -4.11 27.78
CA ASN A 187 -4.69 -2.93 28.51
C ASN A 187 -3.69 -2.52 29.60
N ALA A 188 -3.13 -3.48 30.35
CA ALA A 188 -2.09 -3.17 31.35
C ALA A 188 -0.83 -2.56 30.70
N ALA A 189 -0.40 -3.08 29.55
CA ALA A 189 0.70 -2.51 28.77
C ALA A 189 0.35 -1.12 28.22
N PHE A 190 -0.91 -0.89 27.85
CA PHE A 190 -1.40 0.43 27.43
C PHE A 190 -1.35 1.43 28.59
N ASP A 191 -1.85 1.07 29.77
CA ASP A 191 -1.83 1.93 30.95
C ASP A 191 -0.38 2.28 31.33
N PHE A 192 0.51 1.29 31.34
CA PHE A 192 1.95 1.51 31.54
C PHE A 192 2.54 2.48 30.51
N PHE A 193 2.18 2.37 29.23
CA PHE A 193 2.67 3.28 28.20
C PHE A 193 2.24 4.74 28.42
N ILE A 194 1.05 4.97 29.00
CA ILE A 194 0.55 6.32 29.29
C ILE A 194 1.25 6.94 30.51
N GLU A 195 1.66 6.11 31.48
CA GLU A 195 2.31 6.56 32.72
C GLU A 195 3.84 6.75 32.60
N ALA A 196 4.50 6.06 31.66
CA ALA A 196 5.97 5.95 31.54
C ALA A 196 6.68 7.01 30.70
#